data_AF-A0A0K1FDP4-F1
#
_entry.id   AF-A0A0K1FDP4-F1
#
_cell.length_a   1.000
_cell.length_b   1.000
_cell.length_c   1.000
_cell.angle_alpha   90.00
_cell.angle_beta   90.00
_cell.angle_gamma   90.00
#
_symmetry.space_group_name_H-M   'P 1'
#
loop_
_entity.id
_entity.type
_entity.pdbx_description
1 polymer ?
#
loop_
_entity_poly.entity_id
_entity_poly.type
_entity_poly.pdbx_seq_one_letter_code
_entity_poly.pdbx_strand_id
1 'polypeptide(L)'
;MRPAEPLEGSHQTYEKGELSSVSALLGDIANDMTTLLRQEAALAKLEVQQSAKSAGKGVGLLGGAGVAAHFVLLFLSVALWWGLGSLMDNLTVSALVVAVLWAVVAAVLAAMGRKDLKNVNGAPRTIETAKQVPDALKGNENRA
;
A
#
# COMPACT_ATOMS: atom_id res chain seq x y z
N MET A 1 87.79 18.11 -25.35
CA MET A 1 87.01 17.60 -24.21
C MET A 1 85.66 18.30 -24.25
N ARG A 2 84.56 17.55 -24.45
CA ARG A 2 83.19 18.10 -24.42
C ARG A 2 82.68 18.05 -22.97
N PRO A 3 82.17 19.14 -22.39
CA PRO A 3 81.48 19.07 -21.11
C PRO A 3 80.16 18.30 -21.28
N ALA A 4 79.85 17.43 -20.32
CA ALA A 4 78.63 16.65 -20.30
C ALA A 4 77.42 17.54 -20.02
N GLU A 5 76.38 17.43 -20.84
CA GLU A 5 75.07 18.03 -20.54
C GLU A 5 74.43 17.35 -19.32
N PRO A 6 73.91 18.10 -18.36
CA PRO A 6 73.06 17.54 -17.31
C PRO A 6 71.74 17.10 -17.93
N LEU A 7 71.43 15.81 -17.84
CA LEU A 7 70.10 15.29 -18.17
C LEU A 7 69.13 15.74 -17.06
N GLU A 8 68.43 16.84 -17.32
CA GLU A 8 67.38 17.38 -16.47
C GLU A 8 66.23 16.36 -16.39
N GLY A 9 66.07 15.77 -15.22
CA GLY A 9 65.20 14.62 -14.98
C GLY A 9 63.73 14.93 -15.26
N SER A 10 63.19 14.29 -16.29
CA SER A 10 61.77 14.28 -16.65
C SER A 10 60.93 13.28 -15.84
N HIS A 11 61.25 13.08 -14.55
CA HIS A 11 60.65 12.03 -13.71
C HIS A 11 59.97 12.54 -12.44
N GLN A 12 59.10 13.56 -12.53
CA GLN A 12 58.31 14.01 -11.38
C GLN A 12 56.80 14.20 -11.65
N THR A 13 56.28 13.91 -12.85
CA THR A 13 54.86 14.18 -13.17
C THR A 13 53.96 12.94 -13.24
N TYR A 14 54.53 11.73 -13.23
CA TYR A 14 53.75 10.48 -13.35
C TYR A 14 53.02 10.11 -12.06
N GLU A 15 53.60 10.39 -10.88
CA GLU A 15 53.04 9.95 -9.60
C GLU A 15 51.78 10.73 -9.16
N LYS A 16 51.68 12.01 -9.56
CA LYS A 16 50.53 12.88 -9.21
C LYS A 16 49.36 12.75 -10.20
N GLY A 17 49.62 12.34 -11.44
CA GLY A 17 48.62 12.13 -12.48
C GLY A 17 47.84 10.82 -12.32
N GLU A 18 48.51 9.74 -11.92
CA GLU A 18 47.88 8.42 -11.69
C GLU A 18 47.01 8.39 -10.43
N LEU A 19 47.45 8.99 -9.32
CA LEU A 19 46.61 9.08 -8.11
C LEU A 19 45.36 9.95 -8.35
N SER A 20 45.52 11.03 -9.12
CA SER A 20 44.40 11.88 -9.55
C SER A 20 43.44 11.15 -10.47
N SER A 21 43.93 10.37 -11.44
CA SER A 21 43.08 9.61 -12.37
C SER A 21 42.33 8.47 -11.70
N VAL A 22 42.96 7.76 -10.75
CA VAL A 22 42.28 6.74 -9.93
C VAL A 22 41.19 7.38 -9.05
N SER A 23 41.46 8.55 -8.48
CA SER A 23 40.46 9.28 -7.69
C SER A 23 39.28 9.78 -8.55
N ALA A 24 39.55 10.16 -9.81
CA ALA A 24 38.51 10.57 -10.75
C ALA A 24 37.63 9.38 -11.17
N LEU A 25 38.23 8.23 -11.50
CA LEU A 25 37.49 7.01 -11.85
C LEU A 25 36.61 6.49 -10.70
N LEU A 26 37.11 6.56 -9.46
CA LEU A 26 36.31 6.23 -8.28
C LEU A 26 35.13 7.20 -8.09
N GLY A 27 35.34 8.49 -8.38
CA GLY A 27 34.29 9.51 -8.38
C GLY A 27 33.21 9.22 -9.44
N ASP A 28 33.61 8.83 -10.64
CA ASP A 28 32.69 8.48 -11.73
C ASP A 28 31.86 7.24 -11.39
N ILE A 29 32.50 6.17 -10.88
CA ILE A 29 31.79 4.95 -10.43
C ILE A 29 30.81 5.27 -9.29
N ALA A 30 31.21 6.09 -8.31
CA ALA A 30 30.33 6.49 -7.22
C ALA A 30 29.12 7.30 -7.71
N ASN A 31 29.31 8.16 -8.70
CA ASN A 31 28.24 8.91 -9.36
C ASN A 31 27.30 8.00 -10.15
N ASP A 32 27.83 7.00 -10.86
CA ASP A 32 27.04 6.03 -11.61
C ASP A 32 26.21 5.15 -10.68
N MET A 33 26.80 4.66 -9.57
CA MET A 33 26.06 3.92 -8.55
C MET A 33 24.95 4.77 -7.92
N THR A 34 25.24 6.03 -7.59
CA THR A 34 24.24 6.97 -7.07
C THR A 34 23.10 7.20 -8.06
N THR A 35 23.43 7.24 -9.36
CA THR A 35 22.47 7.41 -10.44
C THR A 35 21.56 6.18 -10.57
N LEU A 36 22.12 4.98 -10.54
CA LEU A 36 21.34 3.73 -10.54
C LEU A 36 20.41 3.63 -9.34
N LEU A 37 20.90 3.93 -8.13
CA LEU A 37 20.07 3.91 -6.92
C LEU A 37 18.89 4.88 -7.01
N ARG A 38 19.12 6.09 -7.56
CA ARG A 38 18.05 7.06 -7.81
C ARG A 38 17.05 6.55 -8.86
N GLN A 39 17.52 5.86 -9.89
CA GLN A 39 16.67 5.28 -10.93
C GLN A 39 15.81 4.14 -10.40
N GLU A 40 16.38 3.22 -9.61
CA GLU A 40 15.61 2.15 -8.96
C GLU A 40 14.58 2.71 -7.98
N ALA A 41 14.95 3.73 -7.18
CA ALA A 41 14.01 4.40 -6.30
C ALA A 41 12.88 5.10 -7.08
N ALA A 42 13.20 5.76 -8.21
CA ALA A 42 12.22 6.38 -9.08
C ALA A 42 11.28 5.34 -9.72
N LEU A 43 11.82 4.21 -10.18
CA LEU A 43 11.06 3.12 -10.78
C LEU A 43 10.15 2.45 -9.75
N ALA A 44 10.68 2.10 -8.58
CA ALA A 44 9.89 1.54 -7.47
C ALA A 44 8.76 2.48 -7.06
N LYS A 45 9.03 3.80 -7.00
CA LYS A 45 7.99 4.80 -6.73
C LYS A 45 6.90 4.80 -7.80
N LEU A 46 7.26 4.70 -9.09
CA LEU A 46 6.30 4.63 -10.18
C LEU A 46 5.45 3.35 -10.11
N GLU A 47 6.08 2.21 -9.84
CA GLU A 47 5.38 0.92 -9.74
C GLU A 47 4.42 0.89 -8.54
N VAL A 48 4.86 1.41 -7.39
CA VAL A 48 3.99 1.58 -6.21
C VAL A 48 2.84 2.54 -6.53
N GLN A 49 3.09 3.66 -7.21
CA GLN A 49 2.04 4.62 -7.58
C GLN A 49 1.02 4.00 -8.55
N GLN A 50 1.48 3.25 -9.55
CA GLN A 50 0.62 2.56 -10.50
C GLN A 50 -0.20 1.46 -9.84
N SER A 51 0.42 0.71 -8.93
CA SER A 51 -0.25 -0.30 -8.10
C SER A 51 -1.30 0.34 -7.20
N ALA A 52 -0.96 1.43 -6.51
CA ALA A 52 -1.88 2.17 -5.66
C ALA A 52 -3.07 2.76 -6.43
N LYS A 53 -2.83 3.29 -7.65
CA LYS A 53 -3.90 3.80 -8.52
C LYS A 53 -4.84 2.69 -8.98
N SER A 54 -4.29 1.55 -9.38
CA SER A 54 -5.07 0.39 -9.83
C SER A 54 -5.88 -0.21 -8.69
N ALA A 55 -5.25 -0.40 -7.52
CA ALA A 55 -5.92 -0.85 -6.31
C ALA A 55 -7.00 0.14 -5.86
N GLY A 56 -6.69 1.45 -5.85
CA GLY A 56 -7.64 2.50 -5.51
C GLY A 56 -8.85 2.55 -6.45
N LYS A 57 -8.64 2.37 -7.76
CA LYS A 57 -9.73 2.22 -8.73
C LYS A 57 -10.58 0.97 -8.43
N GLY A 58 -9.95 -0.16 -8.14
CA GLY A 58 -10.63 -1.40 -7.78
C GLY A 58 -11.51 -1.24 -6.54
N VAL A 59 -10.94 -0.71 -5.46
CA VAL A 59 -11.66 -0.40 -4.21
C VAL A 59 -12.80 0.60 -4.47
N GLY A 60 -12.55 1.64 -5.26
CA GLY A 60 -13.58 2.63 -5.63
C GLY A 60 -14.74 2.03 -6.42
N LEU A 61 -14.44 1.16 -7.39
CA LEU A 61 -15.47 0.46 -8.17
C LEU A 61 -16.26 -0.52 -7.31
N LEU A 62 -15.60 -1.30 -6.45
CA LEU A 62 -16.29 -2.23 -5.54
C LEU A 62 -17.14 -1.49 -4.50
N GLY A 63 -16.64 -0.37 -3.96
CA GLY A 63 -17.40 0.51 -3.08
C GLY A 63 -18.64 1.08 -3.78
N GLY A 64 -18.45 1.61 -5.00
CA GLY A 64 -19.56 2.12 -5.82
C GLY A 64 -20.58 1.03 -6.18
N ALA A 65 -20.13 -0.18 -6.52
CA ALA A 65 -21.00 -1.32 -6.78
C ALA A 65 -21.81 -1.72 -5.54
N GLY A 66 -21.21 -1.66 -4.34
CA GLY A 66 -21.92 -1.89 -3.08
C GLY A 66 -23.04 -0.88 -2.85
N VAL A 67 -22.77 0.42 -3.07
CA VAL A 67 -23.80 1.48 -2.97
C VAL A 67 -24.90 1.29 -4.02
N ALA A 68 -24.53 1.01 -5.28
CA ALA A 68 -25.50 0.75 -6.34
C ALA A 68 -26.37 -0.47 -6.03
N ALA A 69 -25.78 -1.58 -5.56
CA ALA A 69 -26.50 -2.77 -5.16
C ALA A 69 -27.46 -2.49 -3.99
N HIS A 70 -27.08 -1.63 -3.04
CA HIS A 70 -27.97 -1.20 -1.96
C HIS A 70 -29.21 -0.46 -2.49
N PHE A 71 -29.05 0.45 -3.46
CA PHE A 71 -30.18 1.13 -4.11
C PHE A 71 -31.06 0.17 -4.92
N VAL A 72 -30.47 -0.81 -5.61
CA VAL A 72 -31.25 -1.84 -6.32
C VAL A 72 -32.12 -2.62 -5.32
N LEU A 73 -31.56 -3.05 -4.20
CA LEU A 73 -32.31 -3.75 -3.15
C LEU A 73 -33.42 -2.88 -2.55
N LEU A 74 -33.16 -1.59 -2.33
CA LEU A 74 -34.15 -0.63 -1.86
C LEU A 74 -35.33 -0.51 -2.84
N PHE A 75 -35.06 -0.28 -4.12
CA PHE A 75 -36.12 -0.14 -5.12
C PHE A 75 -36.86 -1.44 -5.38
N LEU A 76 -36.18 -2.60 -5.36
CA LEU A 76 -36.85 -3.90 -5.39
C LEU A 76 -37.77 -4.10 -4.18
N SER A 77 -37.37 -3.62 -2.99
CA SER A 77 -38.22 -3.71 -1.79
C SER A 77 -39.47 -2.84 -1.90
N VAL A 78 -39.33 -1.62 -2.43
CA VAL A 78 -40.47 -0.72 -2.68
C VAL A 78 -41.40 -1.31 -3.74
N ALA A 79 -40.84 -1.82 -4.84
CA ALA A 79 -41.59 -2.47 -5.90
C ALA A 79 -42.32 -3.72 -5.40
N LEU A 80 -41.66 -4.53 -4.57
CA LEU A 80 -42.24 -5.72 -3.96
C LEU A 80 -43.39 -5.35 -3.01
N TRP A 81 -43.20 -4.35 -2.15
CA TRP A 81 -44.26 -3.86 -1.28
C TRP A 81 -45.46 -3.39 -2.10
N TRP A 82 -45.25 -2.52 -3.09
CA TRP A 82 -46.35 -2.05 -3.95
C TRP A 82 -47.03 -3.19 -4.71
N GLY A 83 -46.25 -4.08 -5.32
CA GLY A 83 -46.76 -5.23 -6.09
C GLY A 83 -47.59 -6.20 -5.25
N LEU A 84 -47.12 -6.58 -4.05
CA LEU A 84 -47.91 -7.39 -3.12
C LEU A 84 -49.12 -6.62 -2.61
N GLY A 85 -48.97 -5.31 -2.36
CA GLY A 85 -50.06 -4.46 -1.88
C GLY A 85 -51.22 -4.43 -2.86
N SER A 86 -50.93 -4.32 -4.16
CA SER A 86 -51.92 -4.40 -5.23
C SER A 86 -52.47 -5.81 -5.44
N LEU A 87 -51.66 -6.86 -5.27
CA LEU A 87 -52.13 -8.24 -5.45
C LEU A 87 -53.02 -8.73 -4.29
N MET A 88 -52.79 -8.21 -3.09
CA MET A 88 -53.51 -8.58 -1.87
C MET A 88 -54.61 -7.58 -1.49
N ASP A 89 -54.80 -6.51 -2.29
CA ASP A 89 -55.63 -5.35 -1.97
C ASP A 89 -55.39 -4.77 -0.56
N ASN A 90 -54.18 -4.94 -0.02
CA ASN A 90 -53.83 -4.55 1.34
C ASN A 90 -52.36 -4.17 1.46
N LEU A 91 -52.09 -2.87 1.41
CA LEU A 91 -50.73 -2.32 1.53
C LEU A 91 -50.10 -2.58 2.89
N THR A 92 -50.88 -2.63 3.98
CA THR A 92 -50.36 -2.83 5.34
C THR A 92 -49.83 -4.26 5.52
N VAL A 93 -50.59 -5.25 5.06
CA VAL A 93 -50.15 -6.66 5.13
C VAL A 93 -48.93 -6.88 4.24
N SER A 94 -48.91 -6.29 3.05
CA SER A 94 -47.74 -6.33 2.17
C SER A 94 -46.48 -5.75 2.85
N ALA A 95 -46.60 -4.61 3.53
CA ALA A 95 -45.50 -4.00 4.28
C ALA A 95 -44.93 -4.97 5.33
N LEU A 96 -45.80 -5.66 6.07
CA LEU A 96 -45.41 -6.63 7.09
C LEU A 96 -44.68 -7.83 6.47
N VAL A 97 -45.13 -8.33 5.32
CA VAL A 97 -44.46 -9.43 4.61
C VAL A 97 -43.04 -9.02 4.19
N VAL A 98 -42.88 -7.84 3.59
CA VAL A 98 -41.56 -7.32 3.19
C VAL A 98 -40.67 -7.08 4.42
N ALA A 99 -41.23 -6.59 5.53
CA ALA A 99 -40.50 -6.41 6.78
C ALA A 99 -40.00 -7.74 7.36
N VAL A 100 -40.84 -8.78 7.37
CA VAL A 100 -40.44 -10.12 7.82
C VAL A 100 -39.35 -10.70 6.92
N LEU A 101 -39.45 -10.52 5.60
CA LEU A 101 -38.42 -10.94 4.65
C LEU A 101 -37.07 -10.30 4.99
N TRP A 102 -37.03 -8.98 5.21
CA TRP A 102 -35.81 -8.29 5.58
C TRP A 102 -35.29 -8.67 6.97
N ALA A 103 -36.17 -8.95 7.93
CA ALA A 103 -35.77 -9.45 9.25
C ALA A 103 -35.05 -10.79 9.15
N VAL A 104 -35.53 -11.71 8.30
CA VAL A 104 -34.86 -12.99 8.02
C VAL A 104 -33.50 -12.77 7.37
N VAL A 105 -33.42 -11.94 6.33
CA VAL A 105 -32.16 -11.59 5.67
C VAL A 105 -31.17 -11.01 6.69
N ALA A 106 -31.59 -10.04 7.50
CA ALA A 106 -30.75 -9.43 8.53
C ALA A 106 -30.27 -10.46 9.58
N ALA A 107 -31.13 -11.38 10.03
CA ALA A 107 -30.75 -12.42 10.97
C ALA A 107 -29.68 -13.36 10.38
N VAL A 108 -29.82 -13.76 9.11
CA VAL A 108 -28.84 -14.60 8.41
C VAL A 108 -27.51 -13.86 8.26
N LEU A 109 -27.52 -12.62 7.76
CA LEU A 109 -26.29 -11.83 7.61
C LEU A 109 -25.59 -11.60 8.95
N ALA A 110 -26.34 -11.30 10.01
CA ALA A 110 -25.79 -11.13 11.35
C ALA A 110 -25.19 -12.44 11.89
N ALA A 111 -25.83 -13.59 11.63
CA ALA A 111 -25.30 -14.90 12.03
C ALA A 111 -24.01 -15.24 11.27
N MET A 112 -23.96 -15.02 9.96
CA MET A 112 -22.77 -15.21 9.13
C MET A 112 -21.63 -14.28 9.58
N GLY A 113 -21.90 -12.98 9.70
CA GLY A 113 -20.91 -12.01 10.16
C GLY A 113 -20.36 -12.35 11.56
N ARG A 114 -21.22 -12.78 12.49
CA ARG A 114 -20.76 -13.27 13.81
C ARG A 114 -19.90 -14.52 13.70
N LYS A 115 -20.23 -15.45 12.80
CA LYS A 115 -19.43 -16.66 12.57
C LYS A 115 -18.06 -16.30 12.02
N ASP A 116 -18.00 -15.43 11.02
CA ASP A 116 -16.75 -15.02 10.39
C ASP A 116 -15.87 -14.24 11.37
N LEU A 117 -16.43 -13.29 12.12
CA LEU A 117 -15.70 -12.56 13.17
C LEU A 117 -15.17 -13.47 14.27
N LYS A 118 -15.90 -14.53 14.65
CA LYS A 118 -15.42 -15.54 15.61
C LYS A 118 -14.29 -16.42 15.05
N ASN A 119 -14.28 -16.65 13.74
CA ASN A 119 -13.26 -17.43 13.07
C ASN A 119 -11.98 -16.63 12.77
N VAL A 120 -12.05 -15.29 12.83
CA VAL A 120 -10.87 -14.41 12.79
C VAL A 120 -10.17 -14.44 14.16
N ASN A 121 -9.61 -15.60 14.51
CA ASN A 121 -8.58 -15.73 15.55
C ASN A 121 -7.26 -15.16 15.00
N GLY A 122 -7.02 -13.84 15.07
CA GLY A 122 -5.78 -13.34 14.46
C GLY A 122 -5.37 -11.88 14.59
N ALA A 123 -6.11 -11.02 15.29
CA ALA A 123 -5.69 -9.62 15.48
C ALA A 123 -5.15 -9.20 16.86
N PRO A 124 -5.23 -9.98 17.97
CA PRO A 124 -4.73 -9.46 19.25
C PRO A 124 -3.20 -9.47 19.30
N ARG A 125 -2.53 -10.47 18.72
CA ARG A 125 -1.05 -10.60 18.77
C ARG A 125 -0.33 -9.53 17.94
N THR A 126 -0.88 -9.10 16.81
CA THR A 126 -0.25 -8.09 15.94
C THR A 126 -0.37 -6.68 16.52
N ILE A 127 -1.49 -6.37 17.19
CA ILE A 127 -1.67 -5.10 17.90
C ILE A 127 -0.81 -5.09 19.18
N GLU A 128 -0.67 -6.22 19.87
CA GLU A 128 0.15 -6.32 21.07
C GLU A 128 1.66 -6.28 20.76
N THR A 129 2.12 -6.94 19.69
CA THR A 129 3.51 -6.81 19.22
C THR A 129 3.78 -5.40 18.70
N ALA A 130 2.88 -4.76 17.96
CA ALA A 130 3.06 -3.37 17.51
C ALA A 130 3.09 -2.37 18.67
N LYS A 131 2.39 -2.65 19.77
CA LYS A 131 2.43 -1.87 21.02
C LYS A 131 3.69 -2.12 21.86
N GLN A 132 4.46 -3.19 21.61
CA GLN A 132 5.74 -3.49 22.28
C GLN A 132 6.97 -2.91 21.54
N VAL A 133 6.82 -2.45 20.29
CA VAL A 133 7.89 -1.78 19.53
C VAL A 133 8.32 -0.38 20.05
N PRO A 134 7.53 0.43 20.79
CA PRO A 134 8.01 1.73 21.25
C PRO A 134 9.07 1.64 22.36
N ASP A 135 9.08 0.57 23.16
CA ASP A 135 10.06 0.42 24.26
C ASP A 135 11.45 0.03 23.76
N ALA A 136 11.54 -0.71 22.66
CA ALA A 136 12.81 -1.09 22.03
C ALA A 136 13.54 0.10 21.38
N LEU A 137 12.83 1.21 21.10
CA LEU A 137 13.41 2.44 20.52
C LEU A 137 13.74 3.52 21.57
N LYS A 138 13.43 3.29 22.86
CA LYS A 138 13.59 4.30 23.92
C LYS A 138 14.64 4.01 24.99
N GLY A 139 15.45 2.95 24.88
CA GLY A 139 16.32 2.56 26.00
C GLY A 139 17.70 2.02 25.64
N ASN A 140 18.68 2.89 25.36
CA ASN A 140 20.08 2.61 25.73
C ASN A 140 20.98 3.84 25.95
N GLU A 141 20.46 5.04 26.22
CA GLU A 141 21.31 6.25 26.37
C GLU A 141 21.89 6.45 27.79
N ASN A 142 21.82 5.45 28.69
CA ASN A 142 22.37 5.55 30.04
C ASN A 142 23.18 4.31 30.42
N ARG A 143 24.38 4.17 29.86
CA ARG A 143 25.52 3.47 30.49
C ARG A 143 26.79 4.30 30.26
N ALA A 144 26.99 5.26 31.14
CA ALA A 144 28.29 5.85 31.46
C ALA A 144 28.95 5.03 32.58
#